data_AF-A0A2D4GMN8-F1
#
_entry.id   AF-A0A2D4GMN8-F1
#
_cell.length_a   1.000
_cell.length_b   1.000
_cell.length_c   1.000
_cell.angle_alpha   90.00
_cell.angle_beta   90.00
_cell.angle_gamma   90.00
#
_symmetry.space_group_name_H-M   'P 1'
#
loop_
_entity.id
_entity.type
_entity.pdbx_description
1 polymer ?
#
loop_
_entity_poly.entity_id
_entity_poly.type
_entity_poly.pdbx_seq_one_letter_code
_entity_poly.pdbx_strand_id
1 'polypeptide(L)'
;IVTVSLGFLKEHQESFFCPPLPSQKLEAIRRLGFGTANKIILEFEQPFWKLDAELIQVVWENESPLEERPADWRNTWFQKIAGYVILKPPERHGHILCGFIAGRESEFMETLSDSEVLTTLTQIFRKTTGNPQLAPPKSILRSRWHSEPYTRGSYSYIAVGSSGDDIDLLAEALPEDPPDSKVLPQLLFAGEATHRS
;
A
#
# COMPACT_ATOMS: atom_id res chain seq x y z
N ILE A 1 21.47 -11.91 8.10
CA ILE A 1 20.03 -11.69 8.38
C ILE A 1 19.42 -11.01 7.16
N VAL A 2 18.35 -11.57 6.62
CA VAL A 2 17.60 -11.09 5.44
C VAL A 2 16.39 -10.32 5.92
N THR A 3 16.29 -9.06 5.52
CA THR A 3 15.19 -8.14 5.91
C THR A 3 14.61 -7.38 4.72
N VAL A 4 14.78 -7.94 3.51
CA VAL A 4 14.11 -7.40 2.32
C VAL A 4 12.61 -7.62 2.45
N SER A 5 11.83 -6.79 1.76
CA SER A 5 10.37 -6.89 1.75
C SER A 5 9.90 -8.24 1.17
N LEU A 6 8.71 -8.69 1.59
CA LEU A 6 8.10 -9.87 0.98
C LEU A 6 7.82 -9.65 -0.51
N GLY A 7 7.46 -8.43 -0.94
CA GLY A 7 7.31 -8.08 -2.35
C GLY A 7 8.58 -8.31 -3.15
N PHE A 8 9.74 -7.86 -2.63
CA PHE A 8 11.04 -8.13 -3.25
C PHE A 8 11.34 -9.64 -3.32
N LEU A 9 11.09 -10.39 -2.24
CA LEU A 9 11.28 -11.85 -2.23
C LEU A 9 10.39 -12.54 -3.27
N LYS A 10 9.13 -12.14 -3.41
CA LYS A 10 8.21 -12.73 -4.40
C LYS A 10 8.75 -12.62 -5.83
N GLU A 11 9.35 -11.47 -6.17
CA GLU A 11 9.91 -11.23 -7.51
C GLU A 11 11.28 -11.89 -7.71
N HIS A 12 12.13 -11.93 -6.67
CA HIS A 12 13.54 -12.30 -6.82
C HIS A 12 13.93 -13.63 -6.16
N GLN A 13 13.02 -14.38 -5.55
CA GLN A 13 13.32 -15.63 -4.81
C GLN A 13 14.12 -16.67 -5.62
N GLU A 14 13.98 -16.70 -6.95
CA GLU A 14 14.67 -17.67 -7.81
C GLU A 14 16.14 -17.31 -8.09
N SER A 15 16.51 -16.03 -7.99
CA SER A 15 17.84 -15.53 -8.35
C SER A 15 18.61 -14.89 -7.19
N PHE A 16 17.91 -14.53 -6.10
CA PHE A 16 18.49 -13.82 -4.96
C PHE A 16 19.31 -14.74 -4.04
N PHE A 17 19.01 -16.04 -4.00
CA PHE A 17 19.68 -17.01 -3.13
C PHE A 17 20.49 -18.04 -3.92
N CYS A 18 21.68 -18.35 -3.43
CA CYS A 18 22.51 -19.45 -3.91
C CYS A 18 23.15 -20.15 -2.70
N PRO A 19 22.82 -21.43 -2.40
CA PRO A 19 21.85 -22.27 -3.11
C PRO A 19 20.40 -21.77 -3.01
N PRO A 20 19.48 -22.25 -3.87
CA PRO A 20 18.05 -21.91 -3.78
C PRO A 20 17.46 -22.25 -2.41
N LEU A 21 16.43 -21.50 -2.01
CA LEU A 21 15.71 -21.77 -0.76
C LEU A 21 14.99 -23.14 -0.81
N PRO A 22 14.81 -23.81 0.36
CA PRO A 22 13.97 -24.99 0.45
C PRO A 22 12.54 -24.74 -0.05
N SER A 23 11.90 -25.79 -0.59
CA SER A 23 10.57 -25.70 -1.19
C SER A 23 9.52 -25.13 -0.25
N GLN A 24 9.55 -25.51 1.03
CA GLN A 24 8.58 -25.01 2.02
C GLN A 24 8.66 -23.49 2.20
N LYS A 25 9.87 -22.92 2.20
CA LYS A 25 10.08 -21.47 2.31
C LYS A 25 9.66 -20.73 1.03
N LEU A 26 9.92 -21.32 -0.14
CA LEU A 26 9.42 -20.78 -1.41
C LEU A 26 7.89 -20.77 -1.48
N GLU A 27 7.24 -21.83 -1.01
CA GLU A 27 5.78 -21.89 -0.95
C GLU A 27 5.21 -20.86 0.03
N ALA A 28 5.83 -20.66 1.19
CA ALA A 28 5.44 -19.59 2.12
C ALA A 28 5.54 -18.19 1.47
N ILE A 29 6.65 -17.91 0.76
CA ILE A 29 6.83 -16.66 0.00
C ILE A 29 5.73 -16.50 -1.06
N ARG A 30 5.32 -17.58 -1.74
CA ARG A 30 4.27 -17.55 -2.77
C ARG A 30 2.87 -17.35 -2.18
N ARG A 31 2.53 -18.08 -1.11
CA ARG A 31 1.19 -18.08 -0.48
C ARG A 31 0.86 -16.80 0.26
N LEU A 32 1.81 -16.22 1.00
CA LEU A 32 1.57 -14.97 1.73
C LEU A 32 1.17 -13.86 0.74
N GLY A 33 0.18 -13.05 1.10
CA GLY A 33 -0.19 -11.88 0.32
C GLY A 33 0.81 -10.75 0.53
N PHE A 34 1.03 -9.93 -0.49
CA PHE A 34 1.73 -8.65 -0.34
C PHE A 34 0.94 -7.59 -1.11
N GLY A 35 0.40 -6.62 -0.38
CA GLY A 35 -0.56 -5.64 -0.90
C GLY A 35 0.08 -4.30 -1.23
N THR A 36 -0.70 -3.44 -1.88
CA THR A 36 -0.32 -2.06 -2.20
C THR A 36 -1.24 -1.09 -1.48
N ALA A 37 -0.67 -0.16 -0.72
CA ALA A 37 -1.34 0.95 -0.05
C ALA A 37 -0.49 2.22 -0.18
N ASN A 38 -0.99 3.22 -0.90
CA ASN A 38 -0.34 4.51 -1.10
C ASN A 38 -1.02 5.65 -0.34
N LYS A 39 -0.24 6.72 -0.13
CA LYS A 39 -0.70 8.01 0.37
C LYS A 39 -0.69 9.04 -0.76
N ILE A 40 -1.68 9.91 -0.77
CA ILE A 40 -1.77 11.09 -1.63
C ILE A 40 -1.87 12.32 -0.73
N ILE A 41 -0.81 13.11 -0.71
CA ILE A 41 -0.67 14.33 0.07
C ILE A 41 -0.96 15.50 -0.86
N LEU A 42 -1.93 16.33 -0.49
CA LEU A 42 -2.40 17.48 -1.27
C LEU A 42 -2.27 18.74 -0.43
N GLU A 43 -1.52 19.71 -0.93
CA GLU A 43 -1.37 21.02 -0.30
C GLU A 43 -2.35 22.01 -0.95
N PHE A 44 -3.04 22.80 -0.13
CA PHE A 44 -3.91 23.88 -0.59
C PHE A 44 -3.38 25.25 -0.16
N GLU A 45 -3.55 26.24 -1.03
CA GLU A 45 -3.23 27.63 -0.69
C GLU A 45 -4.15 28.13 0.46
N GLN A 46 -5.43 27.79 0.39
CA GLN A 46 -6.44 28.07 1.41
C GLN A 46 -7.29 26.82 1.66
N PRO A 47 -7.66 26.53 2.91
CA PRO A 47 -8.48 25.37 3.22
C PRO A 47 -9.92 25.62 2.75
N PHE A 48 -10.52 24.63 2.09
CA PHE A 48 -11.96 24.67 1.78
C PHE A 48 -12.83 24.01 2.87
N TRP A 49 -12.19 23.39 3.85
CA TRP A 49 -12.80 22.70 4.98
C TRP A 49 -12.79 23.56 6.25
N LYS A 50 -13.53 23.13 7.27
CA LYS A 50 -13.58 23.83 8.57
C LYS A 50 -12.26 23.68 9.34
N LEU A 51 -11.86 24.72 10.07
CA LEU A 51 -10.59 24.73 10.81
C LEU A 51 -10.54 23.73 11.97
N ASP A 52 -11.68 23.28 12.50
CA ASP A 52 -11.81 22.24 13.51
C ASP A 52 -11.96 20.84 12.94
N ALA A 53 -12.11 20.69 11.61
CA ALA A 53 -12.20 19.38 10.98
C ALA A 53 -10.85 18.65 11.04
N GLU A 54 -10.92 17.35 11.30
CA GLU A 54 -9.77 16.42 11.33
C GLU A 54 -9.79 15.43 10.16
N LEU A 55 -10.97 15.16 9.60
CA LEU A 55 -11.19 14.18 8.54
C LEU A 55 -12.24 14.70 7.56
N ILE A 56 -12.04 14.40 6.28
CA ILE A 56 -13.04 14.54 5.22
C ILE A 56 -13.30 13.15 4.66
N GLN A 57 -14.55 12.69 4.67
CA GLN A 57 -14.95 11.42 4.06
C GLN A 57 -15.75 11.69 2.79
N VAL A 58 -15.56 10.83 1.78
CA VAL A 58 -16.32 10.86 0.54
C VAL A 58 -17.12 9.57 0.45
N VAL A 59 -18.43 9.69 0.33
CA VAL A 59 -19.34 8.55 0.21
C VAL A 59 -19.91 8.52 -1.21
N TRP A 60 -19.86 7.34 -1.83
CA TRP A 60 -20.31 7.15 -3.21
C TRP A 60 -21.64 6.40 -3.23
N GLU A 61 -22.61 6.88 -4.02
CA GLU A 61 -23.99 6.35 -4.03
C GLU A 61 -24.11 4.90 -4.53
N ASN A 62 -23.14 4.41 -5.33
CA ASN A 62 -23.20 3.11 -6.00
C ASN A 62 -22.21 2.07 -5.45
N GLU A 63 -21.74 2.22 -4.21
CA GLU A 63 -20.82 1.25 -3.57
C GLU A 63 -21.57 0.10 -2.90
N SER A 64 -22.09 -0.85 -3.69
CA SER A 64 -22.42 -2.16 -3.16
C SER A 64 -21.14 -2.98 -2.98
N PRO A 65 -20.77 -3.42 -1.77
CA PRO A 65 -19.61 -4.29 -1.55
C PRO A 65 -19.81 -5.71 -2.13
N LEU A 66 -21.01 -6.01 -2.64
CA LEU A 66 -21.38 -7.31 -3.19
C LEU A 66 -21.33 -7.35 -4.73
N GLU A 67 -21.07 -6.22 -5.38
CA GLU A 67 -21.04 -6.13 -6.84
C GLU A 67 -19.60 -6.06 -7.36
N GLU A 68 -19.23 -7.04 -8.20
CA GLU A 68 -18.00 -6.96 -8.97
C GLU A 68 -18.12 -5.83 -10.00
N ARG A 69 -17.31 -4.78 -9.83
CA ARG A 69 -17.29 -3.68 -10.76
C ARG A 69 -16.43 -4.02 -11.98
N PRO A 70 -16.85 -3.62 -13.20
CA PRO A 70 -15.97 -3.64 -14.35
C PRO A 70 -14.69 -2.87 -14.03
N ALA A 71 -13.55 -3.38 -14.51
CA ALA A 71 -12.23 -2.76 -14.32
C ALA A 71 -12.05 -1.48 -15.17
N ASP A 72 -13.00 -0.55 -15.13
CA ASP A 72 -12.84 0.80 -15.67
C ASP A 72 -12.15 1.70 -14.65
N TRP A 73 -10.91 1.35 -14.32
CA TRP A 73 -10.13 2.09 -13.33
C TRP A 73 -9.90 3.53 -13.74
N ARG A 74 -9.87 3.83 -15.05
CA ARG A 74 -9.75 5.19 -15.57
C ARG A 74 -10.78 6.14 -14.98
N ASN A 75 -11.99 5.66 -14.69
CA ASN A 75 -13.09 6.44 -14.15
C ASN A 75 -13.47 6.10 -12.70
N THR A 76 -12.79 5.14 -12.07
CA THR A 76 -13.22 4.60 -10.75
C THR A 76 -12.11 4.48 -9.72
N TRP A 77 -10.83 4.61 -10.08
CA TRP A 77 -9.72 4.40 -9.15
C TRP A 77 -9.81 5.28 -7.87
N PHE A 78 -10.25 6.54 -8.04
CA PHE A 78 -10.37 7.52 -6.95
C PHE A 78 -11.45 7.14 -5.94
N GLN A 79 -12.36 6.22 -6.26
CA GLN A 79 -13.42 5.80 -5.36
C GLN A 79 -12.87 4.99 -4.19
N LYS A 80 -11.70 4.34 -4.36
CA LYS A 80 -10.97 3.69 -3.26
C LYS A 80 -10.34 4.66 -2.25
N ILE A 81 -10.42 5.97 -2.48
CA ILE A 81 -10.04 6.97 -1.48
C ILE A 81 -11.26 7.24 -0.60
N ALA A 82 -11.37 6.52 0.51
CA ALA A 82 -12.51 6.65 1.44
C ALA A 82 -12.54 8.01 2.18
N GLY A 83 -11.38 8.66 2.33
CA GLY A 83 -11.29 9.95 2.99
C GLY A 83 -9.88 10.50 3.07
N TYR A 84 -9.80 11.69 3.63
CA TYR A 84 -8.59 12.50 3.76
C TYR A 84 -8.43 12.96 5.21
N VAL A 85 -7.30 12.59 5.82
CA VAL A 85 -6.90 13.13 7.12
C VAL A 85 -6.35 14.54 6.91
N ILE A 86 -6.78 15.49 7.74
CA ILE A 86 -6.28 16.85 7.74
C ILE A 86 -5.06 16.91 8.68
N LEU A 87 -3.90 17.32 8.17
CA LEU A 87 -2.71 17.47 9.01
C LEU A 87 -2.84 18.70 9.90
N LYS A 88 -2.54 18.53 11.18
CA LYS A 88 -2.58 19.58 12.22
C LYS A 88 -1.24 19.66 12.94
N PRO A 89 -0.86 20.84 13.46
CA PRO A 89 -1.56 22.12 13.32
C PRO A 89 -1.22 22.82 11.98
N PRO A 90 -2.12 23.62 11.38
CA PRO A 90 -1.90 24.25 10.08
C PRO A 90 -0.73 25.25 10.10
N GLU A 91 -0.40 25.84 11.24
CA GLU A 91 0.74 26.75 11.40
C GLU A 91 2.08 26.03 11.18
N ARG A 92 2.10 24.71 11.37
CA ARG A 92 3.29 23.87 11.17
C ARG A 92 3.29 23.16 9.82
N HIS A 93 2.13 22.71 9.36
CA HIS A 93 2.02 21.82 8.20
C HIS A 93 1.40 22.50 6.97
N GLY A 94 0.81 23.68 7.10
CA GLY A 94 -0.03 24.28 6.07
C GLY A 94 -1.39 23.59 5.95
N HIS A 95 -2.08 23.83 4.83
CA HIS A 95 -3.41 23.25 4.57
C HIS A 95 -3.26 21.95 3.78
N ILE A 96 -2.97 20.86 4.50
CA ILE A 96 -2.69 19.56 3.88
C ILE A 96 -3.82 18.56 4.12
N LEU A 97 -4.24 17.90 3.04
CA LEU A 97 -5.04 16.68 3.05
C LEU A 97 -4.15 15.47 2.74
N CYS A 98 -4.32 14.38 3.49
CA CYS A 98 -3.65 13.10 3.27
C CYS A 98 -4.71 12.02 3.00
N GLY A 99 -4.85 11.63 1.73
CA GLY A 99 -5.71 10.54 1.30
C GLY A 99 -4.97 9.21 1.28
N PHE A 100 -5.70 8.13 1.52
CA PHE A 100 -5.19 6.76 1.47
C PHE A 100 -5.89 6.00 0.35
N ILE A 101 -5.12 5.25 -0.43
CA ILE A 101 -5.64 4.39 -1.50
C ILE A 101 -4.94 3.04 -1.43
N ALA A 102 -5.68 1.95 -1.58
CA ALA A 102 -5.14 0.60 -1.54
C ALA A 102 -5.71 -0.29 -2.65
N GLY A 103 -5.09 -1.44 -2.86
CA GLY A 103 -5.50 -2.42 -3.87
C GLY A 103 -5.01 -2.08 -5.28
N ARG A 104 -5.62 -2.70 -6.29
CA ARG A 104 -5.22 -2.54 -7.70
C ARG A 104 -5.47 -1.14 -8.24
N GLU A 105 -6.44 -0.43 -7.67
CA GLU A 105 -6.70 0.97 -7.96
C GLU A 105 -5.54 1.87 -7.52
N SER A 106 -4.87 1.51 -6.42
CA SER A 106 -3.63 2.17 -5.98
C SER A 106 -2.51 1.94 -6.99
N GLU A 107 -2.34 0.70 -7.47
CA GLU A 107 -1.33 0.35 -8.49
C GLU A 107 -1.60 1.07 -9.81
N PHE A 108 -2.86 1.12 -10.24
CA PHE A 108 -3.28 1.91 -11.40
C PHE A 108 -2.96 3.39 -11.22
N MET A 109 -3.27 3.97 -10.04
CA MET A 109 -2.96 5.37 -9.74
C MET A 109 -1.45 5.66 -9.88
N GLU A 110 -0.56 4.73 -9.52
CA GLU A 110 0.90 4.93 -9.70
C GLU A 110 1.31 5.14 -11.16
N THR A 111 0.55 4.61 -12.13
CA THR A 111 0.81 4.75 -13.57
C THR A 111 0.43 6.13 -14.13
N LEU A 112 -0.43 6.86 -13.42
CA LEU A 112 -0.87 8.19 -13.82
C LEU A 112 0.22 9.23 -13.53
N SER A 113 0.21 10.35 -14.24
CA SER A 113 1.01 11.52 -13.90
C SER A 113 0.40 12.31 -12.74
N ASP A 114 1.21 13.15 -12.09
CA ASP A 114 0.75 14.00 -10.98
C ASP A 114 -0.36 14.96 -11.42
N SER A 115 -0.32 15.45 -12.66
CA SER A 115 -1.34 16.35 -13.21
C SER A 115 -2.67 15.64 -13.46
N GLU A 116 -2.66 14.39 -13.92
CA GLU A 116 -3.87 13.57 -14.09
C GLU A 116 -4.55 13.29 -12.75
N VAL A 117 -3.75 12.93 -11.73
CA VAL A 117 -4.24 12.71 -10.36
C VAL A 117 -4.83 14.00 -9.80
N LEU A 118 -4.11 15.12 -9.87
CA LEU A 118 -4.59 16.43 -9.40
C LEU A 118 -5.88 16.87 -10.10
N THR A 119 -5.95 16.70 -11.42
CA THR A 119 -7.14 17.06 -12.21
C THR A 119 -8.35 16.25 -11.76
N THR A 120 -8.17 14.94 -11.62
CA THR A 120 -9.23 14.03 -11.19
C THR A 120 -9.71 14.39 -9.78
N LEU A 121 -8.80 14.52 -8.81
CA LEU A 121 -9.17 14.83 -7.43
C LEU A 121 -9.80 16.22 -7.29
N THR A 122 -9.34 17.21 -8.06
CA THR A 122 -9.97 18.54 -8.11
C THR A 122 -11.43 18.45 -8.58
N GLN A 123 -11.71 17.67 -9.62
CA GLN A 123 -13.07 17.45 -10.11
C GLN A 123 -13.94 16.77 -9.04
N ILE A 124 -13.38 15.78 -8.32
CA ILE A 124 -14.08 15.13 -7.22
C ILE A 124 -14.37 16.11 -6.09
N PHE A 125 -13.42 16.92 -5.65
CA PHE A 125 -13.67 17.93 -4.62
C PHE A 125 -14.74 18.93 -5.05
N ARG A 126 -14.66 19.47 -6.27
CA ARG A 126 -15.68 20.39 -6.81
C ARG A 126 -17.07 19.78 -6.82
N LYS A 127 -17.18 18.52 -7.24
CA LYS A 127 -18.45 17.77 -7.27
C LYS A 127 -18.99 17.53 -5.87
N THR A 128 -18.16 17.02 -4.96
CA THR A 128 -18.56 16.60 -3.61
C THR A 128 -18.84 17.79 -2.68
N THR A 129 -18.17 18.93 -2.86
CA THR A 129 -18.45 20.15 -2.10
C THR A 129 -19.53 21.03 -2.74
N GLY A 130 -20.01 20.69 -3.94
CA GLY A 130 -20.94 21.53 -4.72
C GLY A 130 -20.36 22.89 -5.13
N ASN A 131 -19.03 23.04 -5.15
CA ASN A 131 -18.35 24.30 -5.46
C ASN A 131 -17.52 24.16 -6.74
N PRO A 132 -18.02 24.57 -7.92
CA PRO A 132 -17.29 24.44 -9.18
C PRO A 132 -16.05 25.36 -9.28
N GLN A 133 -15.98 26.41 -8.46
CA GLN A 133 -14.88 27.38 -8.44
C GLN A 133 -13.81 27.05 -7.40
N LEU A 134 -13.91 25.90 -6.70
CA LEU A 134 -12.90 25.45 -5.75
C LEU A 134 -11.52 25.37 -6.44
N ALA A 135 -10.55 26.05 -5.85
CA ALA A 135 -9.18 26.09 -6.36
C ALA A 135 -8.56 24.69 -6.27
N PRO A 136 -7.81 24.24 -7.30
CA PRO A 136 -7.09 22.98 -7.24
C PRO A 136 -6.07 22.99 -6.09
N PRO A 137 -5.64 21.80 -5.61
CA PRO A 137 -4.45 21.72 -4.77
C PRO A 137 -3.26 22.38 -5.47
N LYS A 138 -2.46 23.11 -4.70
CA LYS A 138 -1.25 23.80 -5.15
C LYS A 138 -0.14 22.82 -5.52
N SER A 139 -0.02 21.73 -4.76
CA SER A 139 0.99 20.70 -4.95
C SER A 139 0.47 19.32 -4.54
N ILE A 140 1.14 18.29 -5.05
CA ILE A 140 0.87 16.89 -4.73
C ILE A 140 2.18 16.18 -4.41
N LEU A 141 2.14 15.31 -3.42
CA LEU A 141 3.14 14.29 -3.16
C LEU A 141 2.43 12.95 -2.96
N ARG A 142 2.88 11.90 -3.64
CA ARG A 142 2.27 10.57 -3.52
C ARG A 142 3.33 9.49 -3.46
N SER A 143 3.05 8.45 -2.68
CA SER A 143 3.88 7.25 -2.67
C SER A 143 3.59 6.38 -3.89
N ARG A 144 4.58 5.56 -4.27
CA ARG A 144 4.49 4.57 -5.36
C ARG A 144 5.14 3.25 -4.91
N TRP A 145 4.61 2.69 -3.82
CA TRP A 145 5.19 1.53 -3.15
C TRP A 145 5.23 0.29 -4.04
N HIS A 146 4.25 0.10 -4.92
CA HIS A 146 4.24 -1.05 -5.83
C HIS A 146 5.36 -0.97 -6.88
N SER A 147 5.52 0.20 -7.50
CA SER A 147 6.53 0.41 -8.54
C SER A 147 7.94 0.52 -7.99
N GLU A 148 8.11 0.82 -6.70
CA GLU A 148 9.41 0.97 -6.05
C GLU A 148 10.18 -0.37 -6.03
N PRO A 149 11.33 -0.47 -6.74
CA PRO A 149 12.04 -1.73 -6.97
C PRO A 149 12.48 -2.48 -5.71
N TYR A 150 12.73 -1.77 -4.60
CA TYR A 150 13.21 -2.41 -3.38
C TYR A 150 12.10 -2.84 -2.42
N THR A 151 10.84 -2.46 -2.69
CA THR A 151 9.69 -2.80 -1.83
C THR A 151 8.64 -3.63 -2.55
N ARG A 152 8.32 -3.31 -3.81
CA ARG A 152 7.37 -4.06 -4.65
C ARG A 152 6.00 -4.24 -3.98
N GLY A 153 5.54 -3.21 -3.29
CA GLY A 153 4.33 -3.19 -2.49
C GLY A 153 4.58 -2.56 -1.13
N SER A 154 3.62 -2.72 -0.23
CA SER A 154 3.57 -2.03 1.05
C SER A 154 3.73 -2.98 2.24
N TYR A 155 2.75 -3.86 2.49
CA TYR A 155 2.76 -4.75 3.66
C TYR A 155 2.17 -6.12 3.32
N SER A 156 2.50 -7.11 4.16
CA SER A 156 2.00 -8.47 4.02
C SER A 156 0.55 -8.62 4.49
N TYR A 157 -0.14 -9.65 3.99
CA TYR A 157 -1.46 -10.04 4.49
C TYR A 157 -1.68 -11.55 4.31
N ILE A 158 -2.57 -12.14 5.10
CA ILE A 158 -2.96 -13.55 4.91
C ILE A 158 -3.90 -13.66 3.71
N ALA A 159 -3.36 -14.09 2.58
CA ALA A 159 -4.14 -14.29 1.36
C ALA A 159 -5.04 -15.54 1.46
N VAL A 160 -6.02 -15.64 0.56
CA VAL A 160 -6.84 -16.86 0.44
C VAL A 160 -5.92 -18.05 0.15
N GLY A 161 -5.99 -19.08 0.98
CA GLY A 161 -5.13 -20.26 0.89
C GLY A 161 -3.80 -20.17 1.66
N SER A 162 -3.55 -19.07 2.38
CA SER A 162 -2.43 -18.90 3.31
C SER A 162 -2.92 -18.95 4.76
N SER A 163 -1.99 -19.09 5.71
CA SER A 163 -2.25 -18.99 7.15
C SER A 163 -1.09 -18.31 7.88
N GLY A 164 -1.24 -18.07 9.19
CA GLY A 164 -0.13 -17.62 10.02
C GLY A 164 1.06 -18.58 10.05
N ASP A 165 0.87 -19.84 9.65
CA ASP A 165 1.95 -20.82 9.58
C ASP A 165 2.94 -20.47 8.46
N ASP A 166 2.50 -19.80 7.40
CA ASP A 166 3.41 -19.28 6.37
C ASP A 166 4.33 -18.17 6.91
N ILE A 167 3.85 -17.36 7.87
CA ILE A 167 4.66 -16.33 8.53
C ILE A 167 5.77 -16.99 9.35
N ASP A 168 5.42 -18.04 10.11
CA ASP A 168 6.39 -18.77 10.92
C ASP A 168 7.42 -19.49 10.04
N LEU A 169 6.96 -20.19 8.99
CA LEU A 169 7.84 -20.83 8.01
C LEU A 169 8.79 -19.82 7.35
N LEU A 170 8.33 -18.59 7.08
CA LEU A 170 9.19 -17.54 6.54
C LEU A 170 10.26 -17.10 7.55
N ALA A 171 9.92 -17.03 8.84
CA ALA A 171 10.81 -16.62 9.94
C ALA A 171 11.90 -17.66 10.28
N GLU A 172 11.70 -18.94 9.96
CA GLU A 172 12.65 -20.00 10.27
C GLU A 172 14.06 -19.75 9.69
N ALA A 173 15.09 -20.00 10.49
CA ALA A 173 16.47 -19.91 10.05
C ALA A 173 16.85 -21.12 9.19
N LEU A 174 17.82 -20.94 8.29
CA LEU A 174 18.39 -22.01 7.48
C LEU A 174 19.88 -22.24 7.80
N PRO A 175 20.37 -23.49 7.75
CA PRO A 175 19.58 -24.71 7.58
C PRO A 175 18.65 -24.98 8.78
N GLU A 176 17.51 -25.62 8.54
CA GLU A 176 16.66 -26.15 9.61
C GLU A 176 17.43 -27.30 10.30
N ASP A 177 17.69 -27.17 11.60
CA ASP A 177 18.48 -28.17 12.34
C ASP A 177 17.72 -29.50 12.48
N PRO A 178 18.29 -30.64 12.05
CA PRO A 178 17.90 -31.91 12.64
C PRO A 178 18.38 -31.94 14.12
N PRO A 179 17.66 -32.61 15.04
CA PRO A 179 17.93 -32.58 16.49
C PRO A 179 19.36 -32.94 16.94
N ASP A 180 20.17 -33.58 16.09
CA ASP A 180 21.54 -34.04 16.39
C ASP A 180 22.65 -33.25 15.66
N SER A 181 22.31 -32.14 14.99
CA SER A 181 23.22 -31.31 14.20
C SER A 181 23.93 -30.25 15.08
N LYS A 182 25.28 -30.16 14.99
CA LYS A 182 26.07 -29.03 15.50
C LYS A 182 26.14 -27.85 14.51
N VAL A 183 25.32 -27.84 13.46
CA VAL A 183 25.37 -26.81 12.43
C VAL A 183 24.70 -25.56 12.97
N LEU A 184 25.39 -24.42 12.86
CA LEU A 184 24.80 -23.14 13.25
C LEU A 184 23.95 -22.59 12.10
N PRO A 185 22.83 -21.91 12.39
CA PRO A 185 22.05 -21.24 11.35
C PRO A 185 22.89 -20.19 10.62
N GLN A 186 22.85 -20.24 9.29
CA GLN A 186 23.64 -19.41 8.38
C GLN A 186 22.81 -18.27 7.79
N LEU A 187 21.52 -18.52 7.55
CA LEU A 187 20.59 -17.55 6.97
C LEU A 187 19.41 -17.36 7.93
N LEU A 188 19.24 -16.12 8.39
CA LEU A 188 18.18 -15.72 9.31
C LEU A 188 17.24 -14.78 8.58
N PHE A 189 15.94 -14.87 8.83
CA PHE A 189 14.92 -13.99 8.25
C PHE A 189 14.31 -13.10 9.34
N ALA A 190 14.09 -11.83 9.03
CA ALA A 190 13.41 -10.89 9.89
C ALA A 190 12.67 -9.84 9.05
N GLY A 191 11.80 -9.05 9.67
CA GLY A 191 10.98 -8.04 9.01
C GLY A 191 9.49 -8.26 9.27
N GLU A 192 8.65 -7.35 8.78
CA GLU A 192 7.20 -7.36 9.06
C GLU A 192 6.54 -8.68 8.65
N ALA A 193 6.87 -9.23 7.48
CA ALA A 193 6.28 -10.49 6.99
C ALA A 193 6.73 -11.75 7.76
N THR A 194 7.60 -11.63 8.77
CA THR A 194 8.12 -12.76 9.57
C THR A 194 7.60 -12.75 11.00
N HIS A 195 6.63 -11.90 11.32
CA HIS A 195 6.08 -11.77 12.66
C HIS A 195 4.55 -11.73 12.62
N ARG A 196 3.89 -12.50 13.51
CA ARG A 196 2.42 -12.65 13.50
C ARG A 196 1.64 -11.43 14.05
N SER A 197 2.32 -10.36 14.50
CA SER A 197 1.69 -9.19 15.14
C SER A 197 1.54 -7.99 14.21
#